data_AF-A0A3S3KEQ1-F1
#
_entry.id   AF-A0A3S3KEQ1-F1
#
_cell.length_a   1.000
_cell.length_b   1.000
_cell.length_c   1.000
_cell.angle_alpha   90.00
_cell.angle_beta   90.00
_cell.angle_gamma   90.00
#
_symmetry.space_group_name_H-M   'P 1'
#
loop_
_entity.id
_entity.type
_entity.pdbx_description
1 polymer ?
#
loop_
_entity_poly.entity_id
_entity_poly.type
_entity_poly.pdbx_seq_one_letter_code
_entity_poly.pdbx_strand_id
1 'polypeptide(L)'
;VGIDCLPERLSMAGAGGAITINFLEGSVVERLNELTGGKGPDKCIDAIGMESHVSFRQPDTVYDRAKQMMLMESDRPHVLREMIYVCRPAGVISIAGVYSGFVDKIPMGQAMNKGLTFRMGQTHVNRWTDDLLRRIEEGQIDPSFVITHTAGLEQGPEMYKIFRDKQDSCVKVVLKP
;
A
#
# COMPACT_ATOMS: atom_id res chain seq x y z
N VAL A 1 -8.27 7.21 4.68
CA VAL A 1 -7.28 8.06 4.00
C VAL A 1 -6.49 7.16 3.06
N GLY A 2 -6.40 7.50 1.77
CA GLY A 2 -5.57 6.79 0.80
C GLY A 2 -4.30 7.59 0.52
N ILE A 3 -3.13 6.95 0.58
CA ILE A 3 -1.82 7.59 0.40
C ILE A 3 -1.11 6.87 -0.75
N ASP A 4 -0.82 7.58 -1.83
CA ASP A 4 -0.13 7.08 -3.03
C ASP A 4 0.52 8.29 -3.74
N CYS A 5 1.26 8.06 -4.83
CA CYS A 5 1.79 9.11 -5.70
C CYS A 5 1.19 9.11 -7.10
N LEU A 6 0.45 8.06 -7.47
CA LEU A 6 -0.15 7.93 -8.81
C LEU A 6 -1.52 8.63 -8.85
N PRO A 7 -1.69 9.68 -9.67
CA PRO A 7 -2.94 10.45 -9.73
C PRO A 7 -4.17 9.60 -10.02
N GLU A 8 -4.07 8.61 -10.90
CA GLU A 8 -5.16 7.71 -11.27
C GLU A 8 -5.63 6.85 -10.08
N ARG A 9 -4.70 6.36 -9.25
CA ARG A 9 -5.01 5.57 -8.05
C ARG A 9 -5.64 6.44 -6.97
N LEU A 10 -5.11 7.65 -6.78
CA LEU A 10 -5.67 8.63 -5.86
C LEU A 10 -7.07 9.07 -6.32
N SER A 11 -7.28 9.31 -7.61
CA SER A 11 -8.59 9.64 -8.18
C SER A 11 -9.61 8.52 -7.93
N MET A 12 -9.23 7.27 -8.23
CA MET A 12 -10.09 6.10 -7.96
C MET A 12 -10.42 5.96 -6.48
N ALA A 13 -9.43 6.10 -5.59
CA ALA A 13 -9.65 6.05 -4.14
C ALA A 13 -10.58 7.19 -3.66
N GLY A 14 -10.42 8.40 -4.20
CA GLY A 14 -11.27 9.55 -3.92
C GLY A 14 -12.71 9.34 -4.37
N ALA A 15 -12.92 8.77 -5.56
CA ALA A 15 -14.24 8.37 -6.04
C ALA A 15 -14.90 7.31 -5.14
N GLY A 16 -14.11 6.45 -4.50
CA GLY A 16 -14.54 5.52 -3.46
C GLY A 16 -14.78 6.14 -2.07
N GLY A 17 -14.68 7.47 -1.93
CA GLY A 17 -14.92 8.20 -0.69
C GLY A 17 -13.71 8.36 0.24
N ALA A 18 -12.50 7.98 -0.20
CA ALA A 18 -11.31 8.19 0.59
C ALA A 18 -10.83 9.65 0.51
N ILE A 19 -10.43 10.23 1.66
CA ILE A 19 -9.56 11.40 1.65
C ILE A 19 -8.19 10.95 1.13
N THR A 20 -7.72 11.54 0.04
CA THR A 20 -6.48 11.17 -0.63
C THR A 20 -5.34 12.12 -0.26
N ILE A 21 -4.12 11.58 -0.20
CA ILE A 21 -2.90 12.34 0.06
C ILE A 21 -1.87 11.91 -0.98
N ASN A 22 -1.42 12.87 -1.79
CA ASN A 22 -0.28 12.69 -2.67
C ASN A 22 1.02 13.00 -1.90
N PHE A 23 1.82 12.00 -1.60
CA PHE A 23 3.06 12.20 -0.84
C PHE A 23 4.17 12.92 -1.64
N LEU A 24 3.95 13.21 -2.93
CA LEU A 24 4.85 14.07 -3.73
C LEU A 24 4.53 15.56 -3.60
N GLU A 25 3.33 15.91 -3.12
CA GLU A 25 2.83 17.29 -3.07
C GLU A 25 2.93 17.91 -1.66
N GLY A 26 3.20 17.10 -0.63
CA GLY A 26 3.31 17.59 0.74
C GLY A 26 3.61 16.51 1.76
N SER A 27 3.69 16.93 3.03
CA SER A 27 3.96 16.03 4.15
C SER A 27 2.74 15.19 4.52
N VAL A 28 2.88 13.87 4.41
CA VAL A 28 1.86 12.92 4.88
C VAL A 28 1.61 13.07 6.37
N VAL A 29 2.67 13.29 7.16
CA VAL A 29 2.58 13.39 8.63
C VAL A 29 1.79 14.61 9.05
N GLU A 30 2.08 15.77 8.46
CA GLU A 30 1.34 17.01 8.75
C GLU A 30 -0.13 16.85 8.39
N ARG A 31 -0.41 16.30 7.22
CA ARG A 31 -1.78 16.08 6.77
C ARG A 31 -2.55 15.09 7.66
N LEU A 32 -1.90 14.01 8.10
CA LEU A 32 -2.50 13.08 9.06
C LEU A 32 -2.74 13.75 10.43
N ASN A 33 -1.82 14.61 10.88
CA ASN A 33 -2.00 15.36 12.12
C ASN A 33 -3.20 16.30 12.04
N GLU A 34 -3.37 17.04 10.94
CA GLU A 34 -4.55 17.88 10.72
C GLU A 34 -5.85 17.06 10.77
N LEU A 35 -5.89 15.94 10.05
CA LEU A 35 -7.07 15.09 9.95
C LEU A 35 -7.45 14.39 11.27
N THR A 36 -6.47 14.23 12.17
CA THR A 36 -6.64 13.47 13.42
C THR A 36 -6.52 14.32 14.68
N GLY A 37 -6.35 15.64 14.56
CA GLY A 37 -6.10 16.53 15.70
C GLY A 37 -4.81 16.18 16.44
N GLY A 38 -3.77 15.78 15.71
CA GLY A 38 -2.45 15.41 16.25
C GLY A 38 -2.38 14.06 16.96
N LYS A 39 -3.47 13.28 16.99
CA LYS A 39 -3.51 11.98 17.66
C LYS A 39 -2.91 10.86 16.81
N GLY A 40 -2.99 11.00 15.49
CA GLY A 40 -2.69 9.93 14.54
C GLY A 40 -3.86 8.96 14.33
N PRO A 41 -3.84 8.18 13.23
CA PRO A 41 -4.87 7.20 12.91
C PRO A 41 -4.92 6.04 13.92
N ASP A 42 -6.15 5.57 14.21
CA ASP A 42 -6.43 4.37 15.01
C ASP A 42 -5.90 3.08 14.40
N LYS A 43 -6.00 2.99 13.07
CA LYS A 43 -5.69 1.80 12.29
C LYS A 43 -4.93 2.22 11.04
N CYS A 44 -3.80 1.57 10.80
CA CYS A 44 -2.99 1.76 9.60
C CYS A 44 -2.93 0.44 8.83
N ILE A 45 -3.03 0.49 7.51
CA ILE A 45 -2.92 -0.68 6.64
C ILE A 45 -1.75 -0.47 5.67
N ASP A 46 -0.77 -1.36 5.70
CA ASP A 46 0.27 -1.47 4.67
C ASP A 46 -0.26 -2.36 3.55
N ALA A 47 -0.52 -1.75 2.39
CA ALA A 47 -0.93 -2.41 1.15
C ALA A 47 0.14 -2.29 0.05
N ILE A 48 1.41 -2.06 0.43
CA ILE A 48 2.52 -1.79 -0.47
C ILE A 48 3.53 -2.94 -0.40
N GLY A 49 4.12 -3.22 0.77
CA GLY A 49 5.17 -4.22 0.91
C GLY A 49 6.48 -3.85 0.19
N MET A 50 7.12 -4.84 -0.44
CA MET A 50 8.43 -4.74 -1.12
C MET A 50 8.62 -3.54 -2.06
N GLU A 51 7.57 -3.08 -2.74
CA GLU A 51 7.65 -2.10 -3.83
C GLU A 51 7.48 -0.64 -3.40
N SER A 52 7.83 -0.32 -2.16
CA SER A 52 7.66 1.03 -1.66
C SER A 52 8.51 2.03 -2.47
N HIS A 53 7.86 3.00 -3.12
CA HIS A 53 8.50 4.03 -3.95
C HIS A 53 8.92 5.21 -3.08
N VAL A 54 10.19 5.64 -3.18
CA VAL A 54 10.69 6.87 -2.54
C VAL A 54 10.93 7.94 -3.60
N SER A 55 10.60 9.19 -3.29
CA SER A 55 10.83 10.37 -4.12
C SER A 55 12.31 10.54 -4.48
N PHE A 56 12.60 10.77 -5.76
CA PHE A 56 13.95 10.94 -6.35
C PHE A 56 14.71 12.21 -5.91
N ARG A 57 14.27 12.93 -4.87
CA ARG A 57 14.81 14.24 -4.47
C ARG A 57 15.66 14.24 -3.19
N GLN A 58 16.05 13.09 -2.65
CA GLN A 58 16.99 13.02 -1.52
C GLN A 58 18.37 12.49 -1.99
N PRO A 59 19.49 13.15 -1.62
CA PRO A 59 20.82 12.82 -2.12
C PRO A 59 21.43 11.62 -1.37
N ASP A 60 20.95 10.40 -1.64
CA ASP A 60 21.56 9.16 -1.13
C ASP A 60 21.84 8.13 -2.25
N THR A 61 22.03 8.61 -3.48
CA THR A 61 22.01 7.83 -4.72
C THR A 61 23.25 7.01 -5.06
N VAL A 62 24.23 6.88 -4.15
CA VAL A 62 25.44 6.07 -4.39
C VAL A 62 25.54 4.90 -3.43
N TYR A 63 25.18 5.08 -2.16
CA TYR A 63 25.25 4.02 -1.16
C TYR A 63 24.15 2.96 -1.39
N ASP A 64 22.95 3.39 -1.74
CA ASP A 64 21.84 2.48 -2.06
C ASP A 64 22.05 1.74 -3.37
N ARG A 65 22.75 2.33 -4.35
CA ARG A 65 23.13 1.65 -5.61
C ARG A 65 24.13 0.52 -5.40
N ALA A 66 25.05 0.66 -4.44
CA ALA A 66 25.99 -0.41 -4.10
C ALA A 66 25.28 -1.58 -3.39
N LYS A 67 24.35 -1.28 -2.47
CA LYS A 67 23.46 -2.29 -1.86
C LYS A 67 22.56 -2.98 -2.88
N GLN A 68 22.11 -2.24 -3.90
CA GLN A 68 21.30 -2.74 -5.01
C GLN A 68 22.02 -3.84 -5.82
N MET A 69 23.35 -3.79 -5.92
CA MET A 69 24.15 -4.82 -6.60
C MET A 69 24.55 -6.00 -5.69
N MET A 70 24.43 -5.85 -4.36
CA MET A 70 24.91 -6.82 -3.37
C MET A 70 23.79 -7.69 -2.73
N LEU A 71 22.55 -7.66 -3.23
CA LEU A 71 21.44 -8.51 -2.75
C LEU A 71 21.14 -8.38 -1.23
N MET A 72 21.30 -7.19 -0.63
CA MET A 72 21.19 -7.03 0.84
C MET A 72 20.04 -6.15 1.35
N GLU A 73 19.14 -5.63 0.52
CA GLU A 73 17.90 -4.99 0.98
C GLU A 73 16.73 -5.36 0.05
N SER A 74 16.10 -6.50 0.32
CA SER A 74 14.95 -7.01 -0.46
C SER A 74 13.62 -6.33 -0.09
N ASP A 75 13.52 -5.72 1.08
CA ASP A 75 12.31 -5.07 1.57
C ASP A 75 12.61 -3.60 1.91
N ARG A 76 11.76 -2.66 1.45
CA ARG A 76 11.85 -1.24 1.81
C ARG A 76 10.75 -0.88 2.82
N PRO A 77 10.99 -1.03 4.13
CA PRO A 77 9.95 -0.85 5.14
C PRO A 77 9.68 0.62 5.48
N HIS A 78 9.85 1.57 4.55
CA HIS A 78 9.65 2.99 4.89
C HIS A 78 8.21 3.25 5.33
N VAL A 79 7.24 2.67 4.62
CA VAL A 79 5.82 2.73 4.93
C VAL A 79 5.56 2.17 6.33
N LEU A 80 6.09 0.98 6.62
CA LEU A 80 5.94 0.35 7.94
C LEU A 80 6.55 1.19 9.07
N ARG A 81 7.72 1.80 8.84
CA ARG A 81 8.37 2.70 9.81
C ARG A 81 7.52 3.94 10.05
N GLU A 82 7.06 4.60 8.99
CA GLU A 82 6.17 5.76 9.09
C GLU A 82 4.86 5.41 9.81
N MET A 83 4.25 4.26 9.50
CA MET A 83 3.04 3.78 10.18
C MET A 83 3.26 3.64 11.68
N ILE A 84 4.42 3.15 12.14
CA ILE A 84 4.73 3.09 13.58
C ILE A 84 4.81 4.49 14.19
N TYR A 85 5.35 5.47 13.47
CA TYR A 85 5.44 6.86 13.93
C TYR A 85 4.10 7.59 13.93
N VAL A 86 3.25 7.39 12.93
CA VAL A 86 1.97 8.13 12.82
C VAL A 86 0.81 7.43 13.51
N CYS A 87 0.82 6.09 13.64
CA CYS A 87 -0.25 5.39 14.34
C CYS A 87 -0.32 5.82 15.81
N ARG A 88 -1.54 6.05 16.29
CA ARG A 88 -1.76 6.50 17.66
C ARG A 88 -1.39 5.43 18.68
N PRO A 89 -1.15 5.79 19.96
CA PRO A 89 -1.03 4.81 21.03
C PRO A 89 -2.25 3.88 21.10
N ALA A 90 -1.99 2.61 21.40
CA ALA A 90 -2.93 1.48 21.37
C ALA A 90 -3.61 1.25 20.01
N GLY A 91 -3.00 1.73 18.92
CA GLY A 91 -3.48 1.54 17.56
C GLY A 91 -3.11 0.18 16.94
N VAL A 92 -3.63 -0.06 15.74
CA VAL A 92 -3.41 -1.31 14.99
C VAL A 92 -2.66 -1.03 13.70
N ILE A 93 -1.62 -1.82 13.44
CA ILE A 93 -0.93 -1.89 12.15
C ILE A 93 -1.27 -3.24 11.50
N SER A 94 -1.95 -3.19 10.36
CA SER A 94 -2.25 -4.34 9.53
C SER A 94 -1.33 -4.36 8.31
N ILE A 95 -0.63 -5.47 8.08
CA ILE A 95 0.34 -5.63 7.00
C ILE A 95 -0.20 -6.67 6.03
N ALA A 96 -0.77 -6.19 4.93
CA ALA A 96 -1.21 -7.01 3.79
C ALA A 96 -0.18 -7.01 2.66
N GLY A 97 0.66 -5.98 2.59
CA GLY A 97 1.81 -5.91 1.69
C GLY A 97 2.80 -7.06 1.92
N VAL A 98 3.38 -7.56 0.85
CA VAL A 98 4.32 -8.69 0.90
C VAL A 98 5.69 -8.21 1.35
N TYR A 99 6.23 -8.86 2.40
CA TYR A 99 7.63 -8.78 2.83
C TYR A 99 8.23 -10.18 2.69
N SER A 100 9.40 -10.29 2.06
CA SER A 100 9.97 -11.59 1.65
C SER A 100 11.12 -12.08 2.54
N GLY A 101 11.76 -11.19 3.29
CA GLY A 101 12.97 -11.52 4.04
C GLY A 101 13.11 -10.75 5.35
N PHE A 102 14.37 -10.49 5.72
CA PHE A 102 14.68 -9.72 6.92
C PHE A 102 14.40 -8.23 6.67
N VAL A 103 13.74 -7.61 7.65
CA VAL A 103 13.42 -6.20 7.62
C VAL A 103 14.24 -5.49 8.71
N ASP A 104 15.03 -4.50 8.32
CA ASP A 104 15.91 -3.77 9.24
C ASP A 104 15.34 -2.39 9.64
N LYS A 105 15.91 -1.79 10.69
CA LYS A 105 15.60 -0.43 11.21
C LYS A 105 14.13 -0.22 11.58
N ILE A 106 13.42 -1.29 11.94
CA ILE A 106 12.07 -1.17 12.48
C ILE A 106 12.13 -0.53 13.88
N PRO A 107 11.43 0.59 14.13
CA PRO A 107 11.47 1.31 15.41
C PRO A 107 10.66 0.56 16.48
N MET A 108 11.12 -0.63 16.87
CA MET A 108 10.41 -1.53 17.78
C MET A 108 10.19 -0.91 19.16
N GLY A 109 11.13 -0.11 19.67
CA GLY A 109 10.95 0.62 20.93
C GLY A 109 9.76 1.61 20.88
N GLN A 110 9.55 2.29 19.75
CA GLN A 110 8.39 3.17 19.56
C GLN A 110 7.10 2.37 19.47
N ALA A 111 7.13 1.27 18.71
CA ALA A 111 5.98 0.37 18.60
C ALA A 111 5.55 -0.20 19.96
N MET A 112 6.51 -0.62 20.78
CA MET A 112 6.29 -1.13 22.14
C MET A 112 5.76 -0.03 23.07
N ASN A 113 6.40 1.15 23.10
CA ASN A 113 5.96 2.27 23.96
C ASN A 113 4.56 2.76 23.61
N LYS A 114 4.17 2.69 22.33
CA LYS A 114 2.82 3.00 21.89
C LYS A 114 1.82 1.87 22.12
N GLY A 115 2.25 0.67 22.50
CA GLY A 115 1.36 -0.49 22.67
C GLY A 115 0.67 -0.88 21.36
N LEU A 116 1.37 -0.83 20.23
CA LEU A 116 0.78 -1.12 18.92
C LEU A 116 0.50 -2.62 18.76
N THR A 117 -0.65 -2.94 18.17
CA THR A 117 -0.99 -4.30 17.75
C THR A 117 -0.62 -4.49 16.28
N PHE A 118 0.21 -5.48 15.98
CA PHE A 118 0.53 -5.87 14.60
C PHE A 118 -0.31 -7.07 14.16
N ARG A 119 -0.85 -7.00 12.95
CA ARG A 119 -1.53 -8.11 12.25
C ARG A 119 -0.92 -8.25 10.87
N MET A 120 -0.49 -9.44 10.49
CA MET A 120 0.19 -9.67 9.21
C MET A 120 -0.04 -11.09 8.72
N GLY A 121 0.18 -11.30 7.43
CA GLY A 121 0.18 -12.63 6.82
C GLY A 121 -0.40 -12.62 5.41
N GLN A 122 -0.22 -13.74 4.72
CA GLN A 122 -0.96 -14.01 3.49
C GLN A 122 -2.46 -14.05 3.81
N THR A 123 -3.28 -13.40 2.99
CA THR A 123 -4.72 -13.33 3.21
C THR A 123 -5.31 -14.73 3.30
N HIS A 124 -6.06 -15.01 4.37
CA HIS A 124 -6.83 -16.25 4.51
C HIS A 124 -8.05 -16.24 3.59
N VAL A 125 -7.85 -16.33 2.28
CA VAL A 125 -8.91 -16.16 1.26
C VAL A 125 -10.12 -17.04 1.58
N ASN A 126 -9.90 -18.34 1.80
CA ASN A 126 -10.97 -19.30 2.12
C ASN A 126 -11.80 -18.95 3.35
N ARG A 127 -11.27 -18.18 4.31
CA ARG A 127 -12.04 -17.72 5.47
C ARG A 127 -13.07 -16.65 5.09
N TRP A 128 -12.78 -15.87 4.06
CA TRP A 128 -13.54 -14.66 3.72
C TRP A 128 -14.32 -14.77 2.42
N THR A 129 -13.98 -15.71 1.53
CA THR A 129 -14.61 -15.84 0.20
C THR A 129 -16.14 -15.88 0.28
N ASP A 130 -16.72 -16.73 1.13
CA ASP A 130 -18.18 -16.91 1.21
C ASP A 130 -18.89 -15.63 1.70
N ASP A 131 -18.31 -14.96 2.70
CA ASP A 131 -18.86 -13.70 3.22
C ASP A 131 -18.79 -12.59 2.18
N LEU A 132 -17.64 -12.43 1.53
CA LEU A 132 -17.42 -11.39 0.51
C LEU A 132 -18.29 -11.62 -0.73
N LEU A 133 -18.42 -12.87 -1.19
CA LEU A 133 -19.29 -13.21 -2.30
C LEU A 133 -20.75 -12.88 -1.99
N ARG A 134 -21.24 -13.30 -0.81
CA ARG A 134 -22.61 -12.97 -0.38
C ARG A 134 -22.86 -11.46 -0.37
N ARG A 135 -21.90 -10.66 0.12
CA ARG A 135 -22.01 -9.19 0.12
C ARG A 135 -22.06 -8.59 -1.29
N ILE A 136 -21.39 -9.21 -2.26
CA ILE A 136 -21.46 -8.81 -3.67
C ILE A 136 -22.86 -9.13 -4.22
N GLU A 137 -23.34 -10.36 -4.00
CA GLU A 137 -24.67 -10.79 -4.46
C GLU A 137 -25.81 -9.97 -3.84
N GLU A 138 -25.67 -9.56 -2.57
CA GLU A 138 -26.60 -8.68 -1.86
C GLU A 138 -26.46 -7.20 -2.25
N GLY A 139 -25.52 -6.85 -3.15
CA GLY A 139 -25.28 -5.47 -3.61
C GLY A 139 -24.69 -4.55 -2.55
N GLN A 140 -24.12 -5.08 -1.46
CA GLN A 140 -23.48 -4.30 -0.41
C GLN A 140 -22.11 -3.77 -0.83
N ILE A 141 -21.43 -4.49 -1.71
CA ILE A 141 -20.16 -4.08 -2.31
C ILE A 141 -20.16 -4.43 -3.80
N ASP A 142 -19.62 -3.53 -4.62
CA ASP A 142 -19.31 -3.79 -6.02
C ASP A 142 -17.82 -3.56 -6.21
N PRO A 143 -16.98 -4.60 -6.36
CA PRO A 143 -15.55 -4.44 -6.57
C PRO A 143 -15.20 -4.17 -8.03
N SER A 144 -16.16 -4.19 -8.96
CA SER A 144 -15.88 -4.10 -10.40
C SER A 144 -15.20 -2.78 -10.81
N PHE A 145 -15.39 -1.70 -10.05
CA PHE A 145 -14.78 -0.40 -10.31
C PHE A 145 -13.25 -0.42 -10.33
N VAL A 146 -12.60 -1.41 -9.69
CA VAL A 146 -11.14 -1.53 -9.73
C VAL A 146 -10.64 -2.10 -11.06
N ILE A 147 -11.50 -2.78 -11.83
CA ILE A 147 -11.17 -3.41 -13.10
C ILE A 147 -11.08 -2.35 -14.20
N THR A 148 -9.86 -1.92 -14.48
CA THR A 148 -9.57 -0.93 -15.54
C THR A 148 -9.45 -1.55 -16.93
N HIS A 149 -9.03 -2.82 -17.01
CA HIS A 149 -8.71 -3.46 -18.28
C HIS A 149 -9.26 -4.89 -18.31
N THR A 150 -9.75 -5.29 -19.49
CA THR A 150 -10.11 -6.68 -19.81
C THR A 150 -9.44 -7.04 -21.13
N ALA A 151 -8.79 -8.19 -21.21
CA ALA A 151 -8.04 -8.62 -22.39
C ALA A 151 -8.12 -10.15 -22.58
N GLY A 152 -7.83 -10.63 -23.78
CA GLY A 152 -7.64 -12.05 -24.07
C GLY A 152 -6.38 -12.60 -23.41
N LEU A 153 -6.32 -13.92 -23.20
CA LEU A 153 -5.17 -14.57 -22.55
C LEU A 153 -3.86 -14.36 -23.32
N GLU A 154 -3.92 -14.33 -24.65
CA GLU A 154 -2.80 -14.06 -25.56
C GLU A 154 -2.20 -12.66 -25.39
N GLN A 155 -2.99 -11.71 -24.90
CA GLN A 155 -2.54 -10.34 -24.63
C GLN A 155 -1.87 -10.19 -23.25
N GLY A 156 -1.81 -11.27 -22.46
CA GLY A 156 -1.22 -11.28 -21.13
C GLY A 156 0.15 -10.59 -21.04
N PRO A 157 1.15 -10.95 -21.89
CA PRO A 157 2.47 -10.32 -21.84
C PRO A 157 2.45 -8.80 -22.00
N GLU A 158 1.61 -8.27 -22.90
CA GLU A 158 1.47 -6.82 -23.08
C GLU A 158 0.79 -6.17 -21.87
N MET A 159 -0.25 -6.80 -21.33
CA MET A 159 -0.93 -6.29 -20.13
C MET A 159 0.00 -6.25 -18.90
N TYR A 160 0.91 -7.22 -18.74
CA TYR A 160 1.95 -7.18 -17.72
C TYR A 160 2.90 -5.99 -17.90
N LYS A 161 3.28 -5.66 -19.15
CA LYS A 161 4.12 -4.51 -19.47
C LYS A 161 3.42 -3.20 -19.13
N ILE A 162 2.17 -3.03 -19.55
CA ILE A 162 1.34 -1.85 -19.24
C ILE A 162 1.24 -1.65 -17.72
N PHE A 163 0.95 -2.72 -16.96
CA PHE A 163 0.84 -2.65 -15.50
C PHE A 163 2.18 -2.28 -14.83
N ARG A 164 3.28 -2.95 -15.22
CA ARG A 164 4.62 -2.70 -14.67
C ARG A 164 5.09 -1.27 -14.94
N ASP A 165 4.89 -0.79 -16.17
CA ASP A 165 5.36 0.51 -16.62
C ASP A 165 4.40 1.65 -16.21
N LYS A 166 3.31 1.32 -15.50
CA LYS A 166 2.28 2.25 -14.99
C LYS A 166 1.69 3.11 -16.10
N GLN A 167 1.38 2.46 -17.22
CA GLN A 167 0.81 3.10 -18.40
C GLN A 167 -0.71 2.94 -18.41
N ASP A 168 -1.36 3.81 -19.17
CA ASP A 168 -2.79 3.73 -19.46
C ASP A 168 -3.71 3.70 -18.22
N SER A 169 -3.26 4.29 -17.11
CA SER A 169 -3.98 4.26 -15.84
C SER A 169 -4.37 2.83 -15.38
N CYS A 170 -3.54 1.84 -15.71
CA CYS A 170 -3.82 0.44 -15.41
C CYS A 170 -3.74 0.14 -13.91
N VAL A 171 -4.84 -0.34 -13.33
CA VAL A 171 -4.96 -0.69 -11.90
C VAL A 171 -5.20 -2.20 -11.72
N LYS A 172 -6.16 -2.75 -12.46
CA LYS A 172 -6.46 -4.19 -12.46
C LYS A 172 -6.79 -4.63 -13.88
N VAL A 173 -6.14 -5.72 -14.30
CA VAL A 173 -6.43 -6.44 -15.53
C VAL A 173 -7.14 -7.73 -15.20
N VAL A 174 -8.21 -8.04 -15.93
CA VAL A 174 -8.85 -9.37 -15.92
C VAL A 174 -8.66 -10.00 -17.30
N LEU A 175 -7.95 -11.14 -17.34
CA LEU A 175 -7.78 -11.91 -18.56
C LEU A 175 -8.98 -12.85 -18.74
N LYS A 176 -9.55 -12.84 -19.94
CA LYS A 176 -10.65 -13.73 -20.35
C LYS A 176 -10.09 -14.77 -21.31
N PRO A 177 -10.05 -16.06 -20.92
CA PRO A 177 -9.60 -17.16 -21.78
C PRO A 177 -10.48 -17.35 -23.01
#